data_AF-A0A0D6L3S9-F1
#
_entry.id   AF-A0A0D6L3S9-F1
#
_cell.length_a   1.000
_cell.length_b   1.000
_cell.length_c   1.000
_cell.angle_alpha   90.00
_cell.angle_beta   90.00
_cell.angle_gamma   90.00
#
_symmetry.space_group_name_H-M   'P 1'
#
loop_
_entity.id
_entity.type
_entity.pdbx_description
1 polymer ?
#
loop_
_entity_poly.entity_id
_entity_poly.type
_entity_poly.pdbx_seq_one_letter_code
_entity_poly.pdbx_strand_id
1 'polypeptide(L)'
;MANYQTPGVYIREESKIPPSVAAVATAIPGFVGYTLKAELADGSSAAGKPVRITSLLEYEAIFGGPYEQAFTATLTDGSNATTISISPVPMQLFYANGGGTCYVVSAGSYTDTDAIAHGKLKDGLHELEKIDEITLINIPEIVKLAIADRKPLNEAMLDHCAKMENRFALLDVLQETGTPFDNAQDFRNKEVGIDNLKFGAAYYPELVTTLRHFYSDDSVAIQDNRTTGVYPGGSTLDTVKKGDGSAIFPDTTLYNQITAELDKYLVKLYPSSSMAGTYARVDATRGVWKAPANMYFANGGGPCWIVPVGVYALANATVDSGALTDGLETLEK
;
A
#
# COMPACT_ATOMS: atom_id res chain seq x y z
N MET A 1 -7.86 -17.96 52.59
CA MET A 1 -6.92 -18.81 53.36
C MET A 1 -7.53 -20.20 53.49
N ALA A 2 -6.85 -21.26 53.06
CA ALA A 2 -7.38 -22.61 53.26
C ALA A 2 -7.41 -22.94 54.76
N ASN A 3 -8.53 -23.46 55.22
CA ASN A 3 -8.78 -23.75 56.63
C ASN A 3 -8.52 -25.25 56.86
N TYR A 4 -7.44 -25.59 57.56
CA TYR A 4 -7.03 -26.98 57.79
C TYR A 4 -7.64 -27.50 59.09
N GLN A 5 -8.41 -28.59 58.99
CA GLN A 5 -9.23 -29.12 60.10
C GLN A 5 -8.58 -30.31 60.82
N THR A 6 -7.45 -30.83 60.34
CA THR A 6 -6.77 -31.97 60.99
C THR A 6 -5.26 -31.73 61.15
N PRO A 7 -4.63 -32.22 62.24
CA PRO A 7 -3.19 -32.16 62.39
C PRO A 7 -2.51 -33.07 61.35
N GLY A 8 -1.70 -32.51 60.46
CA GLY A 8 -1.00 -33.25 59.41
C GLY A 8 -0.04 -32.37 58.61
N VAL A 9 0.81 -33.00 57.80
CA VAL A 9 1.69 -32.28 56.85
C VAL A 9 0.92 -32.12 55.54
N TYR A 10 0.64 -30.87 55.16
CA TYR A 10 -0.01 -30.54 53.89
C TYR A 10 1.01 -29.95 52.93
N ILE A 11 1.15 -30.57 51.76
CA ILE A 11 1.95 -30.05 50.66
C ILE A 11 1.02 -29.17 49.81
N ARG A 12 1.35 -27.88 49.69
CA ARG A 12 0.77 -27.02 48.65
C ARG A 12 1.80 -26.89 47.53
N GLU A 13 1.46 -27.36 46.36
CA GLU A 13 2.14 -26.94 45.14
C GLU A 13 1.60 -25.57 44.74
N GLU A 14 2.32 -24.51 45.12
CA GLU A 14 2.15 -23.23 44.45
C GLU A 14 2.97 -23.30 43.15
N SER A 15 2.27 -23.44 42.02
CA SER A 15 2.92 -23.38 40.70
C SER A 15 3.53 -21.99 40.50
N LYS A 16 4.84 -21.89 40.74
CA LYS A 16 5.67 -20.71 40.48
C LYS A 16 6.34 -20.76 39.12
N ILE A 17 5.82 -21.55 38.17
CA ILE A 17 6.34 -21.51 36.80
C ILE A 17 5.94 -20.12 36.27
N PRO A 18 6.91 -19.21 36.03
CA PRO A 18 6.57 -17.95 35.38
C PRO A 18 5.90 -18.28 34.05
N PRO A 19 4.84 -17.55 33.64
CA PRO A 19 4.25 -17.78 32.33
C PRO A 19 5.37 -17.72 31.29
N SER A 20 5.54 -18.80 30.53
CA SER A 20 6.50 -18.81 29.43
C SER A 20 6.02 -17.80 28.40
N VAL A 21 6.82 -16.76 28.15
CA VAL A 21 6.55 -15.79 27.10
C VAL A 21 6.94 -16.45 25.78
N ALA A 22 5.95 -16.92 25.03
CA ALA A 22 6.16 -17.37 23.66
C ALA A 22 6.56 -16.17 22.79
N ALA A 23 7.46 -16.38 21.82
CA ALA A 23 7.76 -15.36 20.83
C ALA A 23 6.51 -15.16 19.96
N VAL A 24 5.85 -14.01 20.11
CA VAL A 24 4.72 -13.59 19.28
C VAL A 24 5.28 -12.75 18.13
N ALA A 25 4.78 -12.95 16.91
CA ALA A 25 5.14 -12.11 15.78
C ALA A 25 4.70 -10.66 16.07
N THR A 26 5.64 -9.71 16.01
CA THR A 26 5.43 -8.35 16.54
C THR A 26 4.94 -7.34 15.49
N ALA A 27 5.05 -7.68 14.20
CA ALA A 27 4.67 -6.82 13.08
C ALA A 27 3.86 -7.61 12.05
N ILE A 28 2.61 -7.92 12.39
CA ILE A 28 1.63 -8.50 11.47
C ILE A 28 0.71 -7.37 10.99
N PRO A 29 0.83 -6.89 9.74
CA PRO A 29 -0.05 -5.89 9.20
C PRO A 29 -1.41 -6.47 8.78
N GLY A 30 -2.45 -5.67 9.01
CA GLY A 30 -3.76 -5.79 8.39
C GLY A 30 -3.89 -4.77 7.26
N PHE A 31 -4.04 -5.25 6.03
CA PHE A 31 -4.27 -4.44 4.85
C PHE A 31 -5.76 -4.42 4.51
N VAL A 32 -6.27 -3.23 4.20
CA VAL A 32 -7.62 -3.05 3.63
C VAL A 32 -7.49 -2.36 2.29
N GLY A 33 -8.14 -2.90 1.26
CA GLY A 33 -8.11 -2.33 -0.08
C GLY A 33 -8.97 -3.13 -1.05
N TYR A 34 -8.99 -2.68 -2.30
CA TYR A 34 -9.69 -3.36 -3.39
C TYR A 34 -8.74 -4.37 -4.05
N THR A 35 -9.30 -5.49 -4.47
CA THR A 35 -8.54 -6.60 -5.06
C THR A 35 -9.15 -7.02 -6.39
N LEU A 36 -8.53 -7.93 -7.15
CA LEU A 36 -9.09 -8.38 -8.43
C LEU A 36 -10.32 -9.27 -8.22
N LYS A 37 -10.23 -10.10 -7.19
CA LYS A 37 -11.18 -11.12 -6.81
C LYS A 37 -11.01 -11.41 -5.32
N ALA A 38 -11.94 -12.14 -4.72
CA ALA A 38 -11.80 -12.56 -3.34
C ALA A 38 -12.42 -13.95 -3.18
N GLU A 39 -11.70 -14.97 -3.66
CA GLU A 39 -12.17 -16.35 -3.74
C GLU A 39 -11.16 -17.29 -3.08
N LEU A 40 -11.63 -18.09 -2.12
CA LEU A 40 -10.83 -19.12 -1.48
C LEU A 40 -10.75 -20.37 -2.36
N ALA A 41 -9.80 -21.26 -2.05
CA ALA A 41 -9.58 -22.50 -2.80
C ALA A 41 -10.79 -23.46 -2.81
N ASP A 42 -11.70 -23.33 -1.84
CA ASP A 42 -12.95 -24.09 -1.75
C ASP A 42 -14.11 -23.47 -2.54
N GLY A 43 -13.87 -22.35 -3.24
CA GLY A 43 -14.87 -21.59 -3.99
C GLY A 43 -15.73 -20.66 -3.13
N SER A 44 -15.45 -20.53 -1.83
CA SER A 44 -16.14 -19.58 -0.96
C SER A 44 -15.59 -18.16 -1.13
N SER A 45 -16.44 -17.15 -0.90
CA SER A 45 -16.02 -15.75 -1.00
C SER A 45 -15.29 -15.28 0.25
N ALA A 46 -14.13 -14.66 0.02
CA ALA A 46 -13.30 -13.94 0.98
C ALA A 46 -13.62 -12.44 1.06
N ALA A 47 -14.59 -11.94 0.28
CA ALA A 47 -14.92 -10.52 0.26
C ALA A 47 -15.37 -10.03 1.64
N GLY A 48 -14.84 -8.88 2.08
CA GLY A 48 -15.16 -8.27 3.37
C GLY A 48 -14.75 -9.10 4.58
N LYS A 49 -13.88 -10.10 4.45
CA LYS A 49 -13.39 -10.91 5.57
C LYS A 49 -11.87 -10.84 5.68
N PRO A 50 -11.30 -10.81 6.89
CA PRO A 50 -9.86 -10.86 7.07
C PRO A 50 -9.34 -12.25 6.73
N VAL A 51 -8.50 -12.34 5.72
CA VAL A 51 -7.83 -13.58 5.33
C VAL A 51 -6.35 -13.48 5.69
N ARG A 52 -5.86 -14.49 6.41
CA ARG A 52 -4.43 -14.63 6.74
C ARG A 52 -3.67 -15.12 5.52
N ILE A 53 -2.60 -14.42 5.16
CA ILE A 53 -1.74 -14.75 4.02
C ILE A 53 -0.29 -14.77 4.48
N THR A 54 0.47 -15.73 3.97
CA THR A 54 1.88 -15.94 4.33
C THR A 54 2.86 -15.62 3.20
N SER A 55 2.40 -15.56 1.96
CA SER A 55 3.24 -15.31 0.79
C SER A 55 2.50 -14.59 -0.33
N LEU A 56 3.25 -13.93 -1.22
CA LEU A 56 2.68 -13.28 -2.41
C LEU A 56 1.96 -14.27 -3.34
N LEU A 57 2.42 -15.51 -3.45
CA LEU A 57 1.77 -16.53 -4.28
C LEU A 57 0.38 -16.88 -3.75
N GLU A 58 0.24 -16.98 -2.42
CA GLU A 58 -1.05 -17.21 -1.77
C GLU A 58 -1.98 -16.00 -1.95
N TYR A 59 -1.43 -14.78 -1.87
CA TYR A 59 -2.17 -13.56 -2.20
C TYR A 59 -2.72 -13.60 -3.63
N GLU A 60 -1.88 -13.87 -4.62
CA GLU A 60 -2.29 -13.89 -6.03
C GLU A 60 -3.33 -14.99 -6.31
N ALA A 61 -3.24 -16.14 -5.62
CA ALA A 61 -4.22 -17.21 -5.73
C ALA A 61 -5.61 -16.78 -5.25
N ILE A 62 -5.71 -16.07 -4.13
CA ILE A 62 -6.98 -15.70 -3.47
C ILE A 62 -7.53 -14.37 -4.00
N PHE A 63 -6.67 -13.36 -4.07
CA PHE A 63 -7.01 -11.96 -4.34
C PHE A 63 -6.71 -11.51 -5.77
N GLY A 64 -5.96 -12.34 -6.52
CA GLY A 64 -5.60 -12.08 -7.90
C GLY A 64 -4.37 -11.19 -8.06
N GLY A 65 -4.12 -10.83 -9.31
CA GLY A 65 -2.92 -10.12 -9.73
C GLY A 65 -3.00 -8.59 -9.60
N PRO A 66 -2.08 -7.88 -10.25
CA PRO A 66 -2.11 -6.43 -10.32
C PRO A 66 -3.29 -5.87 -11.13
N TYR A 67 -3.63 -4.62 -10.84
CA TYR A 67 -4.57 -3.84 -11.64
C TYR A 67 -4.01 -3.67 -13.06
N GLU A 68 -4.83 -4.01 -14.05
CA GLU A 68 -4.50 -3.82 -15.45
C GLU A 68 -4.71 -2.35 -15.83
N GLN A 69 -3.63 -1.69 -16.20
CA GLN A 69 -3.65 -0.28 -16.55
C GLN A 69 -4.02 -0.08 -18.01
N ALA A 70 -4.92 0.88 -18.22
CA ALA A 70 -5.22 1.40 -19.54
C ALA A 70 -4.26 2.54 -19.88
N PHE A 71 -3.61 2.43 -21.04
CA PHE A 71 -2.68 3.42 -21.56
C PHE A 71 -3.22 4.01 -22.86
N THR A 72 -2.89 5.27 -23.14
CA THR A 72 -3.21 5.88 -24.44
C THR A 72 -1.92 6.36 -25.11
N ALA A 73 -1.45 5.61 -26.10
CA ALA A 73 -0.33 5.96 -26.96
C ALA A 73 -0.74 6.98 -28.02
N THR A 74 -0.32 8.23 -27.85
CA THR A 74 -0.58 9.30 -28.80
C THR A 74 0.59 9.48 -29.75
N LEU A 75 0.34 9.32 -31.06
CA LEU A 75 1.32 9.52 -32.12
C LEU A 75 1.33 11.00 -32.54
N THR A 76 2.47 11.67 -32.39
CA THR A 76 2.69 13.06 -32.81
C THR A 76 3.88 13.14 -33.77
N ASP A 77 3.88 14.13 -34.68
CA ASP A 77 5.03 14.41 -35.55
C ASP A 77 6.15 15.05 -34.71
N GLY A 78 6.93 14.19 -34.07
CA GLY A 78 7.99 14.55 -33.13
C GLY A 78 7.67 14.09 -31.71
N SER A 79 8.39 13.07 -31.26
CA SER A 79 8.48 12.55 -29.89
C SER A 79 7.15 12.21 -29.20
N ASN A 80 6.84 10.92 -29.16
CA ASN A 80 5.67 10.34 -28.51
C ASN A 80 5.57 10.75 -27.04
N ALA A 81 4.43 11.27 -26.60
CA ALA A 81 4.15 11.56 -25.20
C ALA A 81 2.82 10.95 -24.77
N THR A 82 2.91 10.01 -23.82
CA THR A 82 1.80 9.22 -23.25
C THR A 82 1.39 9.84 -21.92
N THR A 83 0.09 10.08 -21.70
CA THR A 83 -0.44 10.35 -20.35
C THR A 83 -0.97 9.06 -19.76
N ILE A 84 -0.58 8.77 -18.52
CA ILE A 84 -0.77 7.48 -17.88
C ILE A 84 -1.39 7.70 -16.52
N SER A 85 -2.54 7.07 -16.27
CA SER A 85 -3.17 7.01 -14.96
C SER A 85 -2.82 5.69 -14.28
N ILE A 86 -2.11 5.81 -13.16
CA ILE A 86 -1.46 4.68 -12.49
C ILE A 86 -2.23 4.32 -11.21
N SER A 87 -2.56 3.03 -11.06
CA SER A 87 -2.88 2.41 -9.76
C SER A 87 -1.96 1.21 -9.53
N PRO A 88 -1.14 1.17 -8.46
CA PRO A 88 -0.17 0.10 -8.27
C PRO A 88 -0.46 -0.83 -7.08
N VAL A 89 0.15 -2.02 -7.09
CA VAL A 89 -0.08 -3.07 -6.09
C VAL A 89 0.81 -2.88 -4.86
N PRO A 90 0.25 -2.49 -3.69
CA PRO A 90 1.02 -2.29 -2.46
C PRO A 90 1.68 -3.58 -1.93
N MET A 91 1.07 -4.73 -2.19
CA MET A 91 1.49 -6.01 -1.61
C MET A 91 2.84 -6.52 -2.13
N GLN A 92 3.19 -6.25 -3.39
CA GLN A 92 4.49 -6.65 -3.94
C GLN A 92 5.64 -5.95 -3.22
N LEU A 93 5.47 -4.66 -2.89
CA LEU A 93 6.46 -3.91 -2.11
C LEU A 93 6.55 -4.39 -0.67
N PHE A 94 5.43 -4.73 -0.04
CA PHE A 94 5.42 -5.30 1.31
C PHE A 94 6.31 -6.56 1.38
N TYR A 95 6.04 -7.55 0.54
CA TYR A 95 6.82 -8.80 0.52
C TYR A 95 8.27 -8.58 0.06
N ALA A 96 8.52 -7.71 -0.92
CA ALA A 96 9.88 -7.37 -1.35
C ALA A 96 10.71 -6.77 -0.21
N ASN A 97 10.09 -5.99 0.68
CA ASN A 97 10.76 -5.34 1.81
C ASN A 97 10.90 -6.21 3.07
N GLY A 98 10.62 -7.51 2.97
CA GLY A 98 10.73 -8.44 4.10
C GLY A 98 9.43 -8.62 4.88
N GLY A 99 8.29 -8.28 4.25
CA GLY A 99 6.98 -8.63 4.74
C GLY A 99 6.81 -10.14 4.89
N GLY A 100 6.21 -10.55 6.00
CA GLY A 100 5.92 -11.94 6.32
C GLY A 100 4.42 -12.22 6.27
N THR A 101 3.88 -12.74 7.37
CA THR A 101 2.44 -12.94 7.51
C THR A 101 1.71 -11.60 7.57
N CYS A 102 0.61 -11.48 6.84
CA CYS A 102 -0.30 -10.35 6.92
C CYS A 102 -1.75 -10.82 6.85
N TYR A 103 -2.67 -9.95 7.26
CA TYR A 103 -4.09 -10.11 6.99
C TYR A 103 -4.49 -9.16 5.87
N VAL A 104 -5.35 -9.63 4.96
CA VAL A 104 -5.91 -8.79 3.90
C VAL A 104 -7.43 -8.87 3.97
N VAL A 105 -8.07 -7.70 3.89
CA VAL A 105 -9.51 -7.57 3.72
C VAL A 105 -9.78 -6.94 2.37
N SER A 106 -10.42 -7.69 1.48
CA SER A 106 -10.90 -7.15 0.21
C SER A 106 -12.19 -6.36 0.44
N ALA A 107 -12.11 -5.04 0.33
CA ALA A 107 -13.26 -4.12 0.42
C ALA A 107 -14.17 -4.17 -0.82
N GLY A 108 -13.65 -4.62 -1.97
CA GLY A 108 -14.37 -4.73 -3.23
C GLY A 108 -13.46 -5.18 -4.36
N SER A 109 -14.04 -5.37 -5.56
CA SER A 109 -13.23 -5.60 -6.76
C SER A 109 -12.89 -4.28 -7.44
N TYR A 110 -11.65 -4.10 -7.88
CA TYR A 110 -11.29 -2.95 -8.72
C TYR A 110 -11.74 -3.09 -10.18
N THR A 111 -12.28 -4.26 -10.58
CA THR A 111 -12.92 -4.44 -11.90
C THR A 111 -14.35 -3.94 -11.91
N ASP A 112 -14.94 -3.70 -10.74
CA ASP A 112 -16.27 -3.16 -10.64
C ASP A 112 -16.26 -1.71 -11.13
N THR A 113 -17.36 -1.26 -11.74
CA THR A 113 -17.53 0.13 -12.18
C THR A 113 -17.69 1.11 -11.01
N ASP A 114 -17.81 0.60 -9.78
CA ASP A 114 -17.93 1.39 -8.58
C ASP A 114 -16.61 2.10 -8.25
N ALA A 115 -16.68 3.40 -7.97
CA ALA A 115 -15.53 4.11 -7.43
C ALA A 115 -15.14 3.56 -6.05
N ILE A 116 -13.85 3.71 -5.70
CA ILE A 116 -13.35 3.38 -4.36
C ILE A 116 -14.14 4.20 -3.33
N ALA A 117 -14.90 3.51 -2.49
CA ALA A 117 -15.80 4.11 -1.52
C ALA A 117 -15.21 4.06 -0.10
N HIS A 118 -15.24 5.21 0.59
CA HIS A 118 -14.90 5.34 2.01
C HIS A 118 -15.60 4.32 2.89
N GLY A 119 -16.92 4.12 2.70
CA GLY A 119 -17.72 3.20 3.51
C GLY A 119 -17.19 1.76 3.46
N LYS A 120 -16.89 1.24 2.26
CA LYS A 120 -16.38 -0.13 2.09
C LYS A 120 -15.01 -0.32 2.77
N LEU A 121 -14.13 0.68 2.69
CA LEU A 121 -12.82 0.63 3.37
C LEU A 121 -12.97 0.70 4.89
N LYS A 122 -13.90 1.52 5.39
CA LYS A 122 -14.20 1.61 6.82
C LYS A 122 -14.82 0.32 7.36
N ASP A 123 -15.72 -0.31 6.61
CA ASP A 123 -16.29 -1.62 6.97
C ASP A 123 -15.18 -2.68 7.03
N GLY A 124 -14.27 -2.68 6.05
CA GLY A 124 -13.11 -3.57 6.07
C GLY A 124 -12.17 -3.33 7.26
N LEU A 125 -12.01 -2.09 7.71
CA LEU A 125 -11.29 -1.75 8.93
C LEU A 125 -11.97 -2.35 10.17
N HIS A 126 -13.29 -2.22 10.30
CA HIS A 126 -14.04 -2.83 11.41
C HIS A 126 -13.91 -4.35 11.46
N GLU A 127 -13.80 -5.02 10.31
CA GLU A 127 -13.61 -6.46 10.24
C GLU A 127 -12.25 -6.92 10.82
N LEU A 128 -11.22 -6.07 10.75
CA LEU A 128 -9.92 -6.34 11.39
C LEU A 128 -10.00 -6.35 12.91
N GLU A 129 -11.03 -5.76 13.53
CA GLU A 129 -11.25 -5.81 14.98
C GLU A 129 -11.39 -7.25 15.50
N LYS A 130 -11.82 -8.19 14.65
CA LYS A 130 -12.04 -9.60 15.03
C LYS A 130 -10.74 -10.41 15.19
N ILE A 131 -9.58 -9.86 14.80
CA ILE A 131 -8.30 -10.59 14.71
C ILE A 131 -7.23 -9.98 15.63
N ASP A 132 -7.03 -10.55 16.80
CA ASP A 132 -6.12 -9.98 17.82
C ASP A 132 -4.64 -9.94 17.43
N GLU A 133 -4.21 -10.75 16.45
CA GLU A 133 -2.81 -10.86 16.01
C GLU A 133 -2.30 -9.63 15.23
N ILE A 134 -3.20 -8.80 14.69
CA ILE A 134 -2.82 -7.64 13.88
C ILE A 134 -2.20 -6.57 14.78
N THR A 135 -1.02 -6.07 14.41
CA THR A 135 -0.29 -5.01 15.12
C THR A 135 -0.03 -3.76 14.26
N LEU A 136 -0.17 -3.85 12.93
CA LEU A 136 -0.06 -2.70 12.03
C LEU A 136 -1.31 -2.59 11.18
N ILE A 137 -1.75 -1.37 10.86
CA ILE A 137 -2.88 -1.14 9.95
C ILE A 137 -2.41 -0.28 8.79
N ASN A 138 -2.76 -0.72 7.58
CA ASN A 138 -2.46 0.02 6.38
C ASN A 138 -3.65 -0.03 5.39
N ILE A 139 -4.02 1.14 4.86
CA ILE A 139 -5.02 1.29 3.80
C ILE A 139 -4.36 2.04 2.63
N PRO A 140 -3.67 1.35 1.71
CA PRO A 140 -2.86 2.01 0.69
C PRO A 140 -3.67 2.85 -0.31
N GLU A 141 -4.94 2.50 -0.52
CA GLU A 141 -5.82 3.17 -1.48
C GLU A 141 -6.45 4.45 -0.95
N ILE A 142 -6.22 4.80 0.31
CA ILE A 142 -6.74 6.02 0.93
C ILE A 142 -6.35 7.29 0.15
N VAL A 143 -5.21 7.25 -0.53
CA VAL A 143 -4.69 8.33 -1.39
C VAL A 143 -5.51 8.57 -2.66
N LYS A 144 -6.40 7.64 -3.04
CA LYS A 144 -7.32 7.78 -4.17
C LYS A 144 -8.63 8.46 -3.78
N LEU A 145 -8.91 8.60 -2.49
CA LEU A 145 -10.10 9.26 -1.99
C LEU A 145 -9.95 10.78 -2.02
N ALA A 146 -11.07 11.48 -2.18
CA ALA A 146 -11.11 12.93 -1.98
C ALA A 146 -10.88 13.28 -0.50
N ILE A 147 -10.41 14.50 -0.21
CA ILE A 147 -10.14 14.99 1.15
C ILE A 147 -11.32 14.76 2.12
N ALA A 148 -12.55 14.97 1.64
CA ALA A 148 -13.78 14.79 2.44
C ALA A 148 -13.95 13.36 2.99
N ASP A 149 -13.44 12.37 2.28
CA ASP A 149 -13.53 10.94 2.61
C ASP A 149 -12.23 10.40 3.22
N ARG A 150 -11.09 10.97 2.83
CA ARG A 150 -9.77 10.58 3.33
C ARG A 150 -9.56 10.95 4.80
N LYS A 151 -9.92 12.19 5.19
CA LYS A 151 -9.80 12.64 6.58
C LYS A 151 -10.53 11.70 7.57
N PRO A 152 -11.83 11.42 7.41
CA PRO A 152 -12.53 10.54 8.34
C PRO A 152 -12.00 9.10 8.33
N LEU A 153 -11.39 8.63 7.23
CA LEU A 153 -10.77 7.30 7.20
C LEU A 153 -9.45 7.26 7.97
N ASN A 154 -8.59 8.28 7.83
CA ASN A 154 -7.37 8.42 8.63
C ASN A 154 -7.70 8.50 10.13
N GLU A 155 -8.71 9.30 10.50
CA GLU A 155 -9.20 9.40 11.87
C GLU A 155 -9.73 8.04 12.36
N ALA A 156 -10.50 7.32 11.53
CA ALA A 156 -10.98 5.98 11.86
C ALA A 156 -9.84 4.97 12.07
N MET A 157 -8.75 5.03 11.30
CA MET A 157 -7.58 4.19 11.51
C MET A 157 -6.90 4.47 12.85
N LEU A 158 -6.77 5.75 13.23
CA LEU A 158 -6.20 6.15 14.52
C LEU A 158 -7.11 5.74 15.69
N ASP A 159 -8.42 5.96 15.56
CA ASP A 159 -9.41 5.57 16.57
C ASP A 159 -9.45 4.05 16.76
N HIS A 160 -9.34 3.28 15.67
CA HIS A 160 -9.25 1.83 15.73
C HIS A 160 -8.01 1.38 16.51
N CYS A 161 -6.86 2.00 16.24
CA CYS A 161 -5.63 1.69 16.97
C CYS A 161 -5.72 2.10 18.45
N ALA A 162 -6.36 3.24 18.74
CA ALA A 162 -6.60 3.69 20.11
C ALA A 162 -7.57 2.80 20.88
N LYS A 163 -8.61 2.27 20.22
CA LYS A 163 -9.60 1.35 20.81
C LYS A 163 -8.98 0.00 21.16
N MET A 164 -8.12 -0.52 20.29
CA MET A 164 -7.54 -1.86 20.45
C MET A 164 -6.26 -1.86 21.29
N GLU A 165 -5.58 -0.71 21.38
CA GLU A 165 -4.34 -0.46 22.16
C GLU A 165 -3.14 -1.35 21.81
N ASN A 166 -3.27 -2.25 20.83
CA ASN A 166 -2.24 -3.20 20.38
C ASN A 166 -1.84 -2.99 18.92
N ARG A 167 -2.28 -1.91 18.28
CA ARG A 167 -2.11 -1.64 16.85
C ARG A 167 -1.55 -0.26 16.58
N PHE A 168 -0.92 -0.10 15.43
CA PHE A 168 -0.35 1.16 14.97
C PHE A 168 -0.67 1.42 13.49
N ALA A 169 -1.16 2.63 13.19
CA ALA A 169 -1.59 3.02 11.85
C ALA A 169 -0.42 3.56 11.01
N LEU A 170 -0.27 3.06 9.79
CA LEU A 170 0.68 3.59 8.81
C LEU A 170 -0.10 4.45 7.82
N LEU A 171 0.18 5.75 7.82
CA LEU A 171 -0.50 6.75 7.01
C LEU A 171 0.43 7.28 5.92
N ASP A 172 -0.15 7.67 4.79
CA ASP A 172 0.59 8.24 3.67
C ASP A 172 0.23 9.72 3.49
N VAL A 173 1.27 10.55 3.34
CA VAL A 173 1.11 11.98 3.03
C VAL A 173 1.04 12.13 1.51
N LEU A 174 -0.09 12.63 1.01
CA LEU A 174 -0.28 12.82 -0.43
C LEU A 174 0.65 13.90 -0.97
N GLN A 175 1.20 13.61 -2.14
CA GLN A 175 2.06 14.53 -2.85
C GLN A 175 1.25 15.37 -3.83
N GLU A 176 0.74 16.51 -3.36
CA GLU A 176 0.04 17.49 -4.20
C GLU A 176 1.01 18.55 -4.78
N THR A 177 0.48 19.45 -5.61
CA THR A 177 1.23 20.58 -6.17
C THR A 177 1.66 21.54 -5.07
N GLY A 178 2.93 21.47 -4.66
CA GLY A 178 3.48 22.30 -3.58
C GLY A 178 4.87 21.86 -3.15
N THR A 179 5.41 22.49 -2.10
CA THR A 179 6.65 22.02 -1.49
C THR A 179 6.37 20.84 -0.53
N PRO A 180 7.38 20.02 -0.18
CA PRO A 180 7.21 18.98 0.84
C PRO A 180 6.68 19.52 2.18
N PHE A 181 7.01 20.77 2.53
CA PHE A 181 6.50 21.42 3.73
C PHE A 181 5.00 21.69 3.64
N ASP A 182 4.53 22.21 2.50
CA ASP A 182 3.11 22.50 2.27
C ASP A 182 2.28 21.22 2.34
N ASN A 183 2.77 20.13 1.72
CA ASN A 183 2.11 18.82 1.77
C ASN A 183 2.03 18.27 3.21
N ALA A 184 3.08 18.42 4.00
CA ALA A 184 3.08 18.01 5.41
C ALA A 184 2.12 18.88 6.25
N GLN A 185 2.07 20.19 5.99
CA GLN A 185 1.15 21.09 6.67
C GLN A 185 -0.31 20.80 6.28
N ASP A 186 -0.58 20.52 5.02
CA ASP A 186 -1.90 20.17 4.50
C ASP A 186 -2.38 18.84 5.08
N PHE A 187 -1.52 17.83 5.16
CA PHE A 187 -1.85 16.58 5.83
C PHE A 187 -2.30 16.81 7.27
N ARG A 188 -1.52 17.55 8.06
CA ARG A 188 -1.85 17.84 9.48
C ARG A 188 -3.12 18.65 9.66
N ASN A 189 -3.35 19.63 8.80
CA ASN A 189 -4.46 20.58 8.97
C ASN A 189 -5.76 20.10 8.32
N LYS A 190 -5.67 19.29 7.25
CA LYS A 190 -6.81 18.94 6.40
C LYS A 190 -7.10 17.43 6.34
N GLU A 191 -6.14 16.56 6.65
CA GLU A 191 -6.27 15.10 6.44
C GLU A 191 -6.23 14.26 7.70
N VAL A 192 -5.85 14.82 8.84
CA VAL A 192 -5.90 14.16 10.15
C VAL A 192 -6.51 15.07 11.22
N GLY A 193 -7.07 14.46 12.26
CA GLY A 193 -7.54 15.15 13.47
C GLY A 193 -6.40 15.40 14.46
N ILE A 194 -6.74 15.87 15.66
CA ILE A 194 -5.79 16.04 16.77
C ILE A 194 -5.82 14.89 17.79
N ASP A 195 -6.80 14.01 17.64
CA ASP A 195 -7.03 12.88 18.54
C ASP A 195 -6.19 11.67 18.14
N ASN A 196 -5.78 10.88 19.14
CA ASN A 196 -5.14 9.57 18.93
C ASN A 196 -3.86 9.56 18.07
N LEU A 197 -3.23 10.72 17.88
CA LEU A 197 -2.00 10.90 17.10
C LEU A 197 -0.81 10.04 17.57
N LYS A 198 -0.80 9.55 18.81
CA LYS A 198 0.26 8.63 19.28
C LYS A 198 0.18 7.23 18.69
N PHE A 199 -0.91 6.88 18.00
CA PHE A 199 -1.19 5.53 17.49
C PHE A 199 -0.94 5.38 15.98
N GLY A 200 -0.26 6.33 15.34
CA GLY A 200 0.13 6.17 13.94
C GLY A 200 1.49 6.76 13.61
N ALA A 201 1.88 6.66 12.35
CA ALA A 201 2.98 7.38 11.74
C ALA A 201 2.61 7.74 10.31
N ALA A 202 2.99 8.94 9.87
CA ALA A 202 2.77 9.40 8.51
C ALA A 202 4.08 9.41 7.72
N TYR A 203 4.06 8.89 6.49
CA TYR A 203 5.24 8.75 5.64
C TYR A 203 5.14 9.57 4.36
N TYR A 204 6.28 10.15 3.98
CA TYR A 204 6.50 10.95 2.78
C TYR A 204 7.98 10.81 2.39
N PRO A 205 8.37 10.84 1.10
CA PRO A 205 7.57 11.00 -0.12
C PRO A 205 7.11 9.68 -0.76
N GLU A 206 6.40 9.77 -1.88
CA GLU A 206 6.20 8.63 -2.80
C GLU A 206 7.54 8.02 -3.21
N LEU A 207 7.56 6.70 -3.39
CA LEU A 207 8.71 5.94 -3.85
C LEU A 207 8.56 5.64 -5.34
N VAL A 208 9.62 5.87 -6.12
CA VAL A 208 9.66 5.38 -7.51
C VAL A 208 10.17 3.96 -7.46
N THR A 209 9.41 2.98 -7.93
CA THR A 209 9.84 1.58 -7.89
C THR A 209 10.51 1.15 -9.18
N THR A 210 11.22 0.03 -9.17
CA THR A 210 11.66 -0.64 -10.42
C THR A 210 10.55 -1.48 -11.06
N LEU A 211 9.35 -1.49 -10.46
CA LEU A 211 8.21 -2.25 -10.97
C LEU A 211 7.65 -1.57 -12.21
N ARG A 212 7.29 -2.40 -13.19
CA ARG A 212 6.60 -1.99 -14.41
C ARG A 212 5.11 -2.06 -14.20
N HIS A 213 4.39 -1.20 -14.91
CA HIS A 213 2.94 -1.31 -14.97
C HIS A 213 2.51 -2.59 -15.64
N PHE A 214 1.45 -3.19 -15.10
CA PHE A 214 0.80 -4.33 -15.72
C PHE A 214 -0.25 -3.82 -16.72
N TYR A 215 -0.15 -4.26 -17.97
CA TYR A 215 -1.11 -3.99 -19.04
C TYR A 215 -1.20 -5.18 -19.98
N SER A 216 -2.33 -5.33 -20.66
CA SER A 216 -2.42 -6.18 -21.84
C SER A 216 -2.29 -5.33 -23.10
N ASP A 217 -1.97 -5.98 -24.23
CA ASP A 217 -1.92 -5.29 -25.52
C ASP A 217 -3.30 -4.71 -25.91
N ASP A 218 -4.40 -5.23 -25.34
CA ASP A 218 -5.75 -4.74 -25.57
C ASP A 218 -6.08 -3.47 -24.77
N SER A 219 -5.47 -3.27 -23.59
CA SER A 219 -5.72 -2.10 -22.73
C SER A 219 -4.97 -0.84 -23.18
N VAL A 220 -4.03 -0.98 -24.11
CA VAL A 220 -3.26 0.15 -24.66
C VAL A 220 -3.97 0.68 -25.91
N ALA A 221 -4.69 1.80 -25.77
CA ALA A 221 -5.32 2.51 -26.87
C ALA A 221 -4.30 3.33 -27.67
N ILE A 222 -4.54 3.47 -28.98
CA ILE A 222 -3.70 4.25 -29.89
C ILE A 222 -4.51 5.42 -30.44
N GLN A 223 -3.97 6.62 -30.30
CA GLN A 223 -4.51 7.85 -30.89
C GLN A 223 -3.50 8.42 -31.88
N ASP A 224 -3.94 8.72 -33.09
CA ASP A 224 -3.10 9.38 -34.09
C ASP A 224 -3.47 10.87 -34.14
N ASN A 225 -2.54 11.74 -33.73
CA ASN A 225 -2.71 13.18 -33.83
C ASN A 225 -1.99 13.76 -35.06
N ARG A 226 -1.31 12.94 -35.88
CA ARG A 226 -0.71 13.36 -37.15
C ARG A 226 -1.76 13.50 -38.25
N THR A 227 -2.86 12.75 -38.12
CA THR A 227 -4.05 12.82 -38.97
C THR A 227 -5.27 13.13 -38.12
N THR A 228 -6.29 13.80 -38.66
CA THR A 228 -7.55 14.13 -37.95
C THR A 228 -8.45 12.91 -37.67
N GLY A 229 -7.89 11.69 -37.53
CA GLY A 229 -8.65 10.43 -37.48
C GLY A 229 -7.94 9.28 -36.78
N VAL A 230 -8.61 8.12 -36.76
CA VAL A 230 -8.14 6.86 -36.16
C VAL A 230 -6.87 6.37 -36.89
N TYR A 231 -5.87 5.91 -36.13
CA TYR A 231 -4.65 5.32 -36.70
C TYR A 231 -5.04 4.17 -37.66
N PRO A 232 -4.57 4.17 -38.93
CA PRO A 232 -4.93 3.13 -39.89
C PRO A 232 -4.50 1.73 -39.47
N GLY A 233 -3.50 1.62 -38.60
CA GLY A 233 -2.99 0.36 -38.07
C GLY A 233 -3.81 -0.22 -36.90
N GLY A 234 -4.95 0.38 -36.57
CA GLY A 234 -5.87 -0.08 -35.51
C GLY A 234 -5.85 0.80 -34.26
N SER A 235 -6.82 0.57 -33.37
CA SER A 235 -7.05 1.41 -32.18
C SER A 235 -6.42 0.89 -30.90
N THR A 236 -5.85 -0.33 -30.90
CA THR A 236 -5.17 -0.92 -29.74
C THR A 236 -3.80 -1.46 -30.10
N LEU A 237 -2.93 -1.65 -29.10
CA LEU A 237 -1.61 -2.23 -29.31
C LEU A 237 -1.68 -3.67 -29.83
N ASP A 238 -2.72 -4.44 -29.47
CA ASP A 238 -2.93 -5.78 -30.00
C ASP A 238 -3.18 -5.76 -31.51
N THR A 239 -4.00 -4.82 -32.00
CA THR A 239 -4.24 -4.65 -33.44
C THR A 239 -2.97 -4.25 -34.19
N VAL A 240 -2.10 -3.43 -33.58
CA VAL A 240 -0.79 -3.07 -34.17
C VAL A 240 0.17 -4.25 -34.19
N LYS A 241 0.11 -5.12 -33.19
CA LYS A 241 0.97 -6.31 -33.08
C LYS A 241 0.59 -7.41 -34.07
N LYS A 242 -0.70 -7.72 -34.17
CA LYS A 242 -1.21 -8.89 -34.93
C LYS A 242 -1.75 -8.51 -36.31
N GLY A 243 -2.17 -7.28 -36.51
CA GLY A 243 -3.08 -6.93 -37.60
C GLY A 243 -4.51 -7.42 -37.34
N ASP A 244 -5.46 -7.02 -38.19
CA ASP A 244 -6.86 -7.44 -38.09
C ASP A 244 -7.18 -8.67 -38.97
N GLY A 245 -6.16 -9.24 -39.64
CA GLY A 245 -6.31 -10.33 -40.60
C GLY A 245 -6.94 -9.91 -41.94
N SER A 246 -7.10 -8.61 -42.19
CA SER A 246 -7.72 -8.03 -43.38
C SER A 246 -6.92 -6.84 -43.92
N ALA A 247 -7.29 -5.60 -43.57
CA ALA A 247 -6.71 -4.38 -44.14
C ALA A 247 -5.60 -3.78 -43.27
N ILE A 248 -5.50 -4.24 -42.03
CA ILE A 248 -4.53 -3.77 -41.04
C ILE A 248 -3.42 -4.81 -40.93
N PHE A 249 -2.22 -4.42 -41.37
CA PHE A 249 -1.03 -5.24 -41.27
C PHE A 249 -0.29 -4.98 -39.95
N PRO A 250 0.41 -5.99 -39.39
CA PRO A 250 1.18 -5.82 -38.18
C PRO A 250 2.36 -4.85 -38.39
N ASP A 251 2.50 -3.86 -37.50
CA ASP A 251 3.64 -2.93 -37.47
C ASP A 251 4.51 -3.20 -36.23
N THR A 252 5.49 -4.07 -36.41
CA THR A 252 6.44 -4.44 -35.35
C THR A 252 7.34 -3.29 -34.92
N THR A 253 7.56 -2.30 -35.79
CA THR A 253 8.44 -1.16 -35.48
C THR A 253 7.72 -0.22 -34.51
N LEU A 254 6.48 0.12 -34.82
CA LEU A 254 5.65 0.94 -33.95
C LEU A 254 5.36 0.24 -32.62
N TYR A 255 5.06 -1.06 -32.65
CA TYR A 255 4.88 -1.87 -31.44
C TYR A 255 6.10 -1.75 -30.51
N ASN A 256 7.31 -1.99 -31.03
CA ASN A 256 8.53 -1.93 -30.23
C ASN A 256 8.81 -0.51 -29.69
N GLN A 257 8.48 0.53 -30.46
CA GLN A 257 8.59 1.92 -30.01
C GLN A 257 7.64 2.22 -28.85
N ILE A 258 6.37 1.83 -28.96
CA ILE A 258 5.38 2.04 -27.90
C ILE A 258 5.79 1.27 -26.65
N THR A 259 6.19 0.00 -26.77
CA THR A 259 6.64 -0.78 -25.60
C THR A 259 7.89 -0.20 -24.95
N ALA A 260 8.83 0.34 -25.74
CA ALA A 260 10.03 0.98 -25.21
C ALA A 260 9.74 2.30 -24.49
N GLU A 261 8.73 3.05 -24.93
CA GLU A 261 8.26 4.24 -24.20
C GLU A 261 7.50 3.86 -22.93
N LEU A 262 6.62 2.86 -22.98
CA LEU A 262 5.89 2.36 -21.81
C LEU A 262 6.85 1.87 -20.71
N ASP A 263 7.95 1.21 -21.08
CA ASP A 263 8.98 0.72 -20.15
C ASP A 263 9.70 1.84 -19.38
N LYS A 264 9.64 3.10 -19.83
CA LYS A 264 10.22 4.24 -19.10
C LYS A 264 9.35 4.71 -17.94
N TYR A 265 8.06 4.39 -17.94
CA TYR A 265 7.13 4.80 -16.91
C TYR A 265 7.15 3.78 -15.78
N LEU A 266 7.89 4.13 -14.74
CA LEU A 266 7.99 3.34 -13.53
C LEU A 266 6.82 3.60 -12.59
N VAL A 267 6.41 2.55 -11.88
CA VAL A 267 5.37 2.62 -10.87
C VAL A 267 5.81 3.50 -9.71
N LYS A 268 5.03 4.56 -9.42
CA LYS A 268 5.11 5.33 -8.19
C LYS A 268 4.16 4.75 -7.14
N LEU A 269 4.66 4.50 -5.94
CA LEU A 269 3.91 3.91 -4.85
C LEU A 269 4.12 4.69 -3.56
N TYR A 270 3.07 4.76 -2.75
CA TYR A 270 3.17 5.33 -1.42
C TYR A 270 3.95 4.42 -0.46
N PRO A 271 4.74 4.98 0.46
CA PRO A 271 5.69 4.23 1.26
C PRO A 271 5.08 3.36 2.36
N SER A 272 3.84 3.59 2.82
CA SER A 272 3.23 2.84 3.94
C SER A 272 3.34 1.33 3.82
N SER A 273 3.14 0.78 2.61
CA SER A 273 3.15 -0.66 2.37
C SER A 273 4.56 -1.24 2.42
N SER A 274 5.53 -0.49 1.89
CA SER A 274 6.95 -0.79 2.02
C SER A 274 7.40 -0.69 3.48
N MET A 275 6.92 0.33 4.20
CA MET A 275 7.23 0.54 5.62
C MET A 275 6.67 -0.58 6.49
N ALA A 276 5.46 -1.08 6.22
CA ALA A 276 4.94 -2.27 6.89
C ALA A 276 5.91 -3.47 6.77
N GLY A 277 6.49 -3.66 5.58
CA GLY A 277 7.51 -4.69 5.34
C GLY A 277 8.82 -4.41 6.09
N THR A 278 9.26 -3.15 6.09
CA THR A 278 10.46 -2.71 6.83
C THR A 278 10.29 -2.90 8.34
N TYR A 279 9.12 -2.59 8.91
CA TYR A 279 8.80 -2.84 10.32
C TYR A 279 8.94 -4.34 10.62
N ALA A 280 8.29 -5.20 9.82
CA ALA A 280 8.39 -6.65 9.97
C ALA A 280 9.85 -7.16 9.92
N ARG A 281 10.65 -6.62 8.99
CA ARG A 281 12.06 -6.98 8.83
C ARG A 281 12.93 -6.51 10.00
N VAL A 282 12.75 -5.28 10.47
CA VAL A 282 13.53 -4.70 11.57
C VAL A 282 13.21 -5.40 12.87
N ASP A 283 11.93 -5.63 13.15
CA ASP A 283 11.48 -6.37 14.32
C ASP A 283 12.08 -7.78 14.38
N ALA A 284 12.06 -8.50 13.26
CA ALA A 284 12.59 -9.85 13.18
C ALA A 284 14.12 -9.92 13.34
N THR A 285 14.86 -8.89 12.90
CA THR A 285 16.32 -8.92 12.86
C THR A 285 17.01 -8.19 14.01
N ARG A 286 16.37 -7.13 14.52
CA ARG A 286 16.94 -6.20 15.52
C ARG A 286 16.06 -5.99 16.74
N GLY A 287 14.81 -6.45 16.69
CA GLY A 287 13.82 -6.31 17.76
C GLY A 287 13.06 -4.99 17.73
N VAL A 288 11.86 -5.00 18.31
CA VAL A 288 10.89 -3.89 18.36
C VAL A 288 11.42 -2.58 18.95
N TRP A 289 12.50 -2.63 19.74
CA TRP A 289 13.11 -1.45 20.37
C TRP A 289 14.03 -0.68 19.43
N LYS A 290 14.26 -1.16 18.20
CA LYS A 290 15.03 -0.44 17.19
C LYS A 290 14.11 0.28 16.24
N ALA A 291 14.36 1.58 16.09
CA ALA A 291 13.67 2.40 15.13
C ALA A 291 13.81 1.79 13.72
N PRO A 292 12.72 1.65 12.96
CA PRO A 292 12.72 1.17 11.58
C PRO A 292 13.15 2.28 10.60
N ALA A 293 14.26 2.92 10.92
CA ALA A 293 14.88 4.01 10.18
C ALA A 293 16.28 3.59 9.70
N ASN A 294 16.80 4.25 8.66
CA ASN A 294 18.05 3.95 7.97
C ASN A 294 18.09 2.55 7.35
N MET A 295 16.99 2.21 6.65
CA MET A 295 16.80 0.93 5.98
C MET A 295 16.64 1.17 4.48
N TYR A 296 17.34 0.38 3.67
CA TYR A 296 17.14 0.41 2.23
C TYR A 296 15.80 -0.25 1.86
N PHE A 297 15.11 0.33 0.88
CA PHE A 297 13.95 -0.30 0.26
C PHE A 297 14.39 -1.27 -0.83
N ALA A 298 13.95 -2.51 -0.75
CA ALA A 298 14.09 -3.48 -1.83
C ALA A 298 13.11 -3.10 -2.97
N ASN A 299 13.56 -3.20 -4.22
CA ASN A 299 12.82 -2.79 -5.43
C ASN A 299 12.38 -1.31 -5.47
N GLY A 300 12.88 -0.47 -4.54
CA GLY A 300 12.74 0.97 -4.60
C GLY A 300 13.85 1.57 -5.46
N GLY A 301 13.46 2.18 -6.59
CA GLY A 301 14.16 3.38 -7.03
C GLY A 301 14.03 4.45 -5.95
N GLY A 302 14.85 5.50 -6.04
CA GLY A 302 14.88 6.54 -5.02
C GLY A 302 13.52 7.22 -4.76
N PRO A 303 13.45 8.10 -3.76
CA PRO A 303 12.26 8.89 -3.50
C PRO A 303 11.86 9.67 -4.76
N CYS A 304 10.56 9.78 -5.03
CA CYS A 304 10.05 10.56 -6.17
C CYS A 304 10.47 12.03 -6.08
N TRP A 305 10.62 12.54 -4.86
CA TRP A 305 11.14 13.87 -4.58
C TRP A 305 12.28 13.82 -3.58
N ILE A 306 13.40 14.47 -3.92
CA ILE A 306 14.48 14.71 -2.97
C ILE A 306 14.04 15.84 -2.05
N VAL A 307 13.92 15.56 -0.76
CA VAL A 307 13.53 16.56 0.25
C VAL A 307 14.79 17.23 0.79
N PRO A 308 14.94 18.56 0.71
CA PRO A 308 16.11 19.23 1.29
C PRO A 308 16.10 19.16 2.83
N VAL A 309 17.28 19.04 3.46
CA VAL A 309 17.43 18.93 4.93
C VAL A 309 16.78 20.09 5.70
N GLY A 310 16.78 21.30 5.15
CA GLY A 310 16.10 22.46 5.77
C GLY A 310 14.58 22.34 5.79
N VAL A 311 13.99 21.70 4.78
CA VAL A 311 12.55 21.41 4.71
C VAL A 311 12.18 20.26 5.63
N TYR A 312 13.06 19.26 5.73
CA TYR A 312 12.94 18.16 6.69
C TYR A 312 12.88 18.66 8.13
N ALA A 313 13.80 19.54 8.52
CA ALA A 313 13.83 20.08 9.87
C ALA A 313 12.50 20.79 10.21
N LEU A 314 11.93 21.57 9.29
CA LEU A 314 10.65 22.25 9.49
C LEU A 314 9.47 21.28 9.55
N ALA A 315 9.49 20.23 8.72
CA ALA A 315 8.51 19.15 8.79
C ALA A 315 8.64 18.34 10.08
N ASN A 316 9.83 18.18 10.68
CA ASN A 316 10.00 17.41 11.92
C ASN A 316 9.96 18.28 13.20
N ALA A 317 10.09 19.61 13.11
CA ALA A 317 10.35 20.51 14.25
C ALA A 317 9.17 20.80 15.21
N THR A 318 8.02 20.15 15.09
CA THR A 318 6.92 20.30 16.07
C THR A 318 6.78 19.04 16.92
N VAL A 319 7.84 18.67 17.64
CA VAL A 319 7.85 17.50 18.56
C VAL A 319 7.34 17.86 19.96
N ASP A 320 7.07 19.13 20.24
CA ASP A 320 6.48 19.53 21.51
C ASP A 320 4.95 19.52 21.36
N SER A 321 4.29 18.49 21.89
CA SER A 321 2.83 18.22 21.91
C SER A 321 2.19 17.42 20.76
N GLY A 322 2.73 16.25 20.43
CA GLY A 322 1.91 15.13 19.93
C GLY A 322 1.69 15.02 18.41
N ALA A 323 2.61 15.51 17.58
CA ALA A 323 2.48 15.43 16.12
C ALA A 323 2.99 14.10 15.52
N LEU A 324 2.24 13.57 14.53
CA LEU A 324 2.58 12.46 13.65
C LEU A 324 3.53 12.91 12.52
N THR A 325 4.84 12.86 12.73
CA THR A 325 5.81 12.84 11.61
C THR A 325 7.11 12.21 12.06
N ASP A 326 7.30 10.92 11.78
CA ASP A 326 8.62 10.30 11.80
C ASP A 326 8.71 9.38 10.56
N GLY A 327 9.60 9.70 9.62
CA GLY A 327 9.68 8.95 8.36
C GLY A 327 10.31 9.65 7.14
N LEU A 328 10.91 10.82 7.30
CA LEU A 328 11.53 11.58 6.20
C LEU A 328 13.06 11.44 6.24
N GLU A 329 13.61 10.29 5.88
CA GLU A 329 15.06 10.19 5.69
C GLU A 329 15.46 10.58 4.27
N THR A 330 16.23 11.66 4.18
CA THR A 330 17.05 11.96 3.01
C THR A 330 18.09 10.87 2.83
N LEU A 331 17.91 10.04 1.81
CA LEU A 331 19.02 9.26 1.24
C LEU A 331 20.00 10.24 0.59
N GLU A 332 20.91 10.81 1.38
CA GLU A 332 22.12 11.40 0.82
C GLU A 332 23.01 10.28 0.25
N LYS A 333 23.58 10.57 -0.92
CA LYS A 333 24.37 9.67 -1.77
C LYS A 333 25.57 9.04 -1.08
#